data_AF-A0A9D2PL50-F1
#
_entry.id   AF-A0A9D2PL50-F1
#
_cell.length_a   1.000
_cell.length_b   1.000
_cell.length_c   1.000
_cell.angle_alpha   90.00
_cell.angle_beta   90.00
_cell.angle_gamma   90.00
#
_symmetry.space_group_name_H-M   'P 1'
#
loop_
_entity.id
_entity.type
_entity.pdbx_description
1 polymer ?
#
loop_
_entity_poly.entity_id
_entity_poly.type
_entity_poly.pdbx_seq_one_letter_code
_entity_poly.pdbx_strand_id
1 'polypeptide(L)'
;MTIVIGVIMAVAAMFFEGKSLVSIDVMTGILFAAPCAAFVIGVFWEKVSAKVAAASIFIGIASGIIAYLVIPDPNINYVIGNLCSLLIPIIVIVAGSLIGDYEFDFQKLFLMDGSVQAFLLSDFWQSVI
;
A
#
# COMPACT_ATOMS: atom_id res chain seq x y z
N MET A 1 19.01 14.14 -8.34
CA MET A 1 17.78 13.52 -7.78
C MET A 1 18.04 12.92 -6.40
N THR A 2 18.99 11.99 -6.26
CA THR A 2 19.36 11.38 -4.96
C THR A 2 19.81 12.38 -3.88
N ILE A 3 20.65 13.36 -4.21
CA ILE A 3 21.09 14.40 -3.26
C ILE A 3 19.91 15.26 -2.78
N VAL A 4 19.01 15.63 -3.68
CA VAL A 4 17.82 16.43 -3.37
C VAL A 4 16.87 15.65 -2.45
N ILE A 5 16.63 14.38 -2.75
CA ILE A 5 15.84 13.48 -1.89
C ILE A 5 16.51 13.33 -0.52
N GLY A 6 17.83 13.15 -0.47
CA GLY A 6 18.58 13.04 0.78
C GLY A 6 18.46 14.30 1.66
N VAL A 7 18.53 15.49 1.06
CA VAL A 7 18.34 16.75 1.79
C VAL A 7 16.91 16.89 2.30
N ILE A 8 15.90 16.53 1.50
CA ILE A 8 14.49 16.55 1.92
C ILE A 8 14.25 15.60 3.10
N MET A 9 14.80 14.38 3.03
CA MET A 9 14.67 13.39 4.11
C MET A 9 15.37 13.82 5.38
N ALA A 10 16.54 14.47 5.28
CA ALA A 10 17.25 15.03 6.44
C ALA A 10 16.44 16.14 7.11
N VAL A 11 15.82 17.03 6.32
CA VAL A 11 14.93 18.08 6.84
C VAL A 11 13.69 17.46 7.50
N ALA A 12 13.06 16.47 6.87
CA ALA A 12 11.92 15.77 7.44
C ALA A 12 12.29 15.07 8.77
N ALA A 13 13.46 14.44 8.85
CA ALA A 13 13.95 13.77 10.06
C ALA A 13 14.15 14.74 11.23
N MET A 14 14.62 15.97 10.97
CA MET A 14 14.72 17.01 12.00
C MET A 14 13.35 17.38 12.60
N PHE A 15 12.25 17.30 11.82
CA PHE A 15 10.90 17.51 12.35
C PHE A 15 10.38 16.34 13.20
N PHE A 16 11.01 15.17 13.14
CA PHE A 16 10.67 14.01 13.97
C PHE A 16 11.49 13.92 15.26
N GLU A 17 12.45 14.83 15.50
CA GLU A 17 13.16 14.93 16.78
C GLU A 17 12.14 15.14 17.92
N GLY A 18 12.15 14.22 18.89
CA GLY A 18 11.24 14.25 20.03
C GLY A 18 10.00 13.34 19.91
N LYS A 19 9.77 12.67 18.76
CA LYS A 19 8.79 11.57 18.68
C LYS A 19 9.45 10.23 18.95
N SER A 20 8.75 9.39 19.72
CA SER A 20 9.20 8.02 19.99
C SER A 20 9.25 7.21 18.69
N LEU A 21 10.32 6.42 18.49
CA LEU A 21 10.46 5.52 17.33
C LEU A 21 9.24 4.60 17.17
N VAL A 22 8.61 4.23 18.29
CA VAL A 22 7.38 3.43 18.31
C VAL A 22 6.22 4.12 17.59
N SER A 23 6.09 5.45 17.71
CA SER A 23 5.03 6.19 17.02
C SER A 23 5.23 6.25 15.51
N ILE A 24 6.49 6.23 15.06
CA ILE A 24 6.83 6.22 13.63
C ILE A 24 6.56 4.83 13.07
N ASP A 25 7.00 3.78 13.77
CA ASP A 25 6.77 2.38 13.38
C ASP A 25 5.28 2.04 13.25
N VAL A 26 4.45 2.53 14.19
CA VAL A 26 2.99 2.41 14.11
C VAL A 26 2.40 3.08 12.88
N MET A 27 2.84 4.30 12.57
CA MET A 27 2.34 5.05 11.40
C MET A 27 2.74 4.39 10.09
N THR A 28 3.97 3.89 10.00
CA THR A 28 4.42 3.11 8.86
C THR A 28 3.69 1.77 8.76
N GLY A 29 3.36 1.14 9.89
CA GLY A 29 2.55 -0.07 9.96
C GLY A 29 1.15 0.14 9.39
N ILE A 30 0.45 1.20 9.80
CA ILE A 30 -0.87 1.55 9.27
C ILE A 30 -0.82 1.80 7.75
N LEU A 31 0.18 2.55 7.27
CA LEU A 31 0.36 2.83 5.84
C LEU A 31 0.66 1.57 5.02
N PHE A 32 1.42 0.63 5.57
CA PHE A 32 1.86 -0.58 4.87
C PHE A 32 0.86 -1.74 4.97
N ALA A 33 0.02 -1.77 6.00
CA ALA A 33 -0.99 -2.81 6.18
C ALA A 33 -2.01 -2.87 5.04
N ALA A 34 -2.44 -1.74 4.50
CA ALA A 34 -3.42 -1.67 3.43
C ALA A 34 -2.94 -2.28 2.09
N PRO A 35 -1.76 -1.92 1.54
CA PRO A 35 -1.22 -2.59 0.35
C PRO A 35 -0.86 -4.06 0.62
N CYS A 36 -0.42 -4.41 1.83
CA CYS A 36 -0.17 -5.80 2.22
C CYS A 36 -1.47 -6.63 2.18
N ALA A 37 -2.56 -6.11 2.73
CA ALA A 37 -3.87 -6.74 2.72
C ALA A 37 -4.41 -6.95 1.30
N ALA A 38 -4.31 -5.92 0.46
CA ALA A 38 -4.71 -5.99 -0.95
C ALA A 38 -3.86 -7.01 -1.74
N PHE A 39 -2.57 -7.10 -1.44
CA PHE A 39 -1.68 -8.08 -2.04
C PHE A 39 -2.03 -9.51 -1.62
N VAL A 40 -2.17 -9.78 -0.31
CA VAL A 40 -2.51 -11.12 0.21
C VAL A 40 -3.82 -11.60 -0.41
N ILE A 41 -4.88 -10.79 -0.39
CA ILE A 41 -6.16 -11.21 -0.96
C ILE A 41 -6.09 -11.34 -2.50
N GLY A 42 -5.30 -10.51 -3.18
CA GLY A 42 -5.07 -10.61 -4.62
C GLY A 42 -4.33 -11.88 -5.04
N VAL A 43 -3.49 -12.45 -4.17
CA VAL A 43 -2.81 -13.73 -4.39
C VAL A 43 -3.76 -14.91 -4.20
N PHE A 44 -4.65 -14.85 -3.19
CA PHE A 44 -5.58 -15.95 -2.88
C PHE A 44 -6.92 -15.88 -3.64
N TRP A 45 -7.26 -14.75 -4.26
CA TRP A 45 -8.56 -14.52 -4.88
C TRP A 45 -8.39 -14.08 -6.35
N GLU A 46 -8.82 -14.93 -7.29
CA GLU A 46 -8.60 -14.71 -8.73
C GLU A 46 -9.50 -13.60 -9.32
N LYS A 47 -10.54 -13.17 -8.59
CA LYS A 47 -11.53 -12.17 -9.03
C LYS A 47 -11.35 -10.79 -8.37
N VAL A 48 -10.14 -10.23 -8.40
CA VAL A 48 -9.88 -8.92 -7.77
C VAL A 48 -9.73 -7.82 -8.82
N SER A 49 -10.75 -6.99 -9.03
CA SER A 49 -10.61 -5.87 -9.98
C SER A 49 -9.50 -4.89 -9.54
N ALA A 50 -8.56 -4.56 -10.43
CA ALA A 50 -7.46 -3.65 -10.14
C ALA A 50 -7.93 -2.26 -9.65
N LYS A 51 -9.09 -1.79 -10.13
CA LYS A 51 -9.71 -0.55 -9.64
C LYS A 51 -10.19 -0.67 -8.21
N VAL A 52 -10.81 -1.80 -7.86
CA VAL A 52 -11.30 -2.09 -6.50
C VAL A 52 -10.12 -2.29 -5.55
N ALA A 53 -9.06 -2.98 -5.99
CA ALA A 53 -7.83 -3.15 -5.20
C ALA A 53 -7.13 -1.81 -4.92
N ALA A 54 -7.03 -0.92 -5.91
CA ALA A 54 -6.50 0.42 -5.68
C ALA A 54 -7.38 1.21 -4.70
N ALA A 55 -8.70 1.20 -4.91
CA ALA A 55 -9.65 1.89 -4.03
C ALA A 55 -9.61 1.37 -2.59
N SER A 56 -9.50 0.06 -2.39
CA SER A 56 -9.43 -0.57 -1.07
C SER A 56 -8.18 -0.19 -0.30
N ILE A 57 -7.04 0.06 -0.98
CA ILE A 57 -5.82 0.54 -0.34
C ILE A 57 -6.05 1.94 0.24
N PHE A 58 -6.63 2.86 -0.56
CA PHE A 58 -6.94 4.22 -0.07
C PHE A 58 -7.96 4.20 1.08
N ILE A 59 -9.00 3.37 0.98
CA ILE A 59 -10.01 3.21 2.04
C ILE A 59 -9.38 2.60 3.30
N GLY A 60 -8.48 1.62 3.15
CA GLY A 60 -7.73 1.02 4.25
C GLY A 60 -6.90 2.02 5.02
N ILE A 61 -6.05 2.77 4.30
CA ILE A 61 -5.19 3.80 4.89
C ILE A 61 -6.04 4.86 5.60
N ALA A 62 -7.08 5.37 4.94
CA ALA A 62 -7.98 6.35 5.53
C ALA A 62 -8.64 5.81 6.82
N SER A 63 -9.11 4.56 6.78
CA SER A 63 -9.74 3.94 7.94
C SER A 63 -8.79 3.70 9.11
N GLY A 64 -7.53 3.30 8.84
CA GLY A 64 -6.51 3.12 9.86
C GLY A 64 -6.09 4.43 10.52
N ILE A 65 -5.98 5.51 9.74
CA ILE A 65 -5.70 6.85 10.24
C ILE A 65 -6.87 7.36 11.09
N ILE A 66 -8.11 7.19 10.62
CA ILE A 66 -9.31 7.61 11.36
C ILE A 66 -9.40 6.84 12.68
N ALA A 67 -9.20 5.52 12.66
CA ALA A 67 -9.22 4.70 13.87
C ALA A 67 -8.13 5.11 14.89
N TYR A 68 -6.95 5.48 14.41
CA TYR A 68 -5.87 5.99 15.26
C TYR A 68 -6.23 7.33 15.94
N LEU A 69 -6.98 8.21 15.26
CA LEU A 69 -7.37 9.54 15.76
C LEU A 69 -8.64 9.51 16.64
N VAL A 70 -9.58 8.62 16.35
CA VAL A 70 -10.89 8.57 17.03
C VAL A 70 -10.81 7.82 18.35
N ILE A 71 -9.90 6.84 18.48
CA ILE A 71 -9.79 6.03 19.69
C ILE A 71 -8.99 6.79 20.75
N PRO A 72 -9.61 7.15 21.89
CA PRO A 72 -9.00 8.03 22.89
C PRO A 72 -7.92 7.35 23.74
N ASP A 73 -7.84 6.01 23.72
CA ASP A 73 -6.83 5.26 24.47
C ASP A 73 -5.55 5.08 23.63
N PRO A 74 -4.45 5.76 23.99
CA PRO A 74 -3.19 5.72 23.24
C PRO A 74 -2.46 4.38 23.32
N ASN A 75 -2.88 3.46 24.19
CA ASN A 75 -2.29 2.12 24.28
C ASN A 75 -2.93 1.11 23.33
N ILE A 76 -4.09 1.42 22.76
CA ILE A 76 -4.84 0.49 21.91
C ILE A 76 -5.18 1.06 20.54
N ASN A 77 -5.19 2.39 20.40
CA ASN A 77 -5.46 3.07 19.13
C ASN A 77 -4.53 2.64 17.99
N TYR A 78 -3.26 2.33 18.28
CA TYR A 78 -2.29 1.87 17.31
C TYR A 78 -2.56 0.44 16.84
N VAL A 79 -2.95 -0.45 17.75
CA VAL A 79 -3.31 -1.83 17.43
C VAL A 79 -4.55 -1.83 16.54
N ILE A 80 -5.57 -1.08 16.94
CA ILE A 80 -6.84 -1.02 16.23
C ILE A 80 -6.68 -0.31 14.88
N GLY A 81 -5.89 0.77 14.81
CA GLY A 81 -5.57 1.44 13.56
C GLY A 81 -4.89 0.52 12.54
N ASN A 82 -3.90 -0.26 12.99
CA ASN A 82 -3.20 -1.23 12.13
C ASN A 82 -4.15 -2.36 11.70
N LEU A 83 -4.96 -2.88 12.64
CA LEU A 83 -5.94 -3.93 12.36
C LEU A 83 -7.03 -3.47 11.37
N CYS A 84 -7.54 -2.25 11.52
CA CYS A 84 -8.50 -1.66 10.57
C CYS A 84 -7.89 -1.46 9.19
N SER A 85 -6.66 -0.94 9.13
CA SER A 85 -5.93 -0.76 7.86
C SER A 85 -5.65 -2.08 7.14
N LEU A 86 -5.62 -3.20 7.88
CA LEU A 86 -5.49 -4.54 7.30
C LEU A 86 -6.83 -5.17 6.93
N LEU A 87 -7.82 -5.13 7.81
CA LEU A 87 -9.10 -5.85 7.64
C LEU A 87 -10.06 -5.16 6.67
N ILE A 88 -10.14 -3.83 6.70
CA ILE A 88 -11.08 -3.09 5.85
C ILE A 88 -10.77 -3.26 4.36
N PRO A 89 -9.50 -3.19 3.87
CA PRO A 89 -9.20 -3.49 2.48
C PRO A 89 -9.65 -4.88 2.06
N ILE A 90 -9.47 -5.89 2.91
CA ILE A 90 -9.88 -7.29 2.62
C ILE A 90 -11.39 -7.34 2.42
N ILE A 91 -12.16 -6.74 3.33
CA ILE A 91 -13.63 -6.72 3.26
C ILE A 91 -14.08 -5.98 1.99
N VAL A 92 -13.47 -4.84 1.68
CA VAL A 92 -13.82 -4.05 0.48
C VAL A 92 -13.51 -4.82 -0.80
N ILE A 93 -12.38 -5.54 -0.86
CA ILE A 93 -12.03 -6.35 -2.02
C ILE A 93 -12.98 -7.53 -2.17
N VAL A 94 -13.27 -8.26 -1.10
CA VAL A 94 -14.19 -9.39 -1.13
C VAL A 94 -15.60 -8.94 -1.50
N ALA A 95 -16.11 -7.87 -0.91
CA ALA A 95 -17.42 -7.31 -1.24
C ALA A 95 -17.48 -6.79 -2.69
N GLY A 96 -16.43 -6.08 -3.14
CA GLY A 96 -16.35 -5.60 -4.52
C GLY A 96 -16.22 -6.72 -5.54
N SER A 97 -15.60 -7.84 -5.16
CA SER A 97 -15.47 -9.07 -5.97
C SER A 97 -16.80 -9.80 -6.11
N LEU A 98 -17.67 -9.77 -5.09
CA LEU A 98 -18.99 -10.39 -5.12
C LEU A 98 -20.03 -9.59 -5.92
N ILE A 99 -19.85 -8.27 -6.02
CA ILE A 99 -20.80 -7.37 -6.69
C ILE A 99 -20.44 -7.17 -8.17
N GLY A 100 -19.18 -7.34 -8.54
CA GLY A 100 -18.71 -7.18 -9.92
C GLY A 100 -18.49 -8.52 -10.62
N ASP A 101 -19.32 -8.84 -11.62
CA ASP A 101 -19.06 -9.89 -12.61
C ASP A 101 -17.91 -9.50 -13.55
N TYR A 102 -16.70 -9.29 -13.01
CA TYR A 102 -15.56 -8.84 -13.80
C TYR A 102 -14.48 -9.92 -13.86
N GLU A 103 -14.26 -10.44 -15.07
CA GLU A 103 -13.13 -11.31 -15.39
C GLU A 103 -11.83 -10.47 -15.37
N PHE A 104 -10.85 -10.96 -14.62
CA PHE A 104 -9.52 -10.39 -14.60
C PHE A 104 -8.87 -10.66 -15.96
N ASP A 105 -8.62 -9.60 -16.75
CA ASP A 105 -8.02 -9.74 -18.07
C ASP A 105 -6.50 -9.96 -17.93
N PHE A 106 -6.10 -11.22 -17.70
CA PHE A 106 -4.70 -11.66 -17.57
C PHE A 106 -3.84 -11.26 -18.78
N GLN A 107 -4.45 -10.97 -19.92
CA GLN A 107 -3.75 -10.53 -21.12
C GLN A 107 -3.04 -9.19 -20.91
N LYS A 108 -3.56 -8.33 -20.03
CA LYS A 108 -2.98 -7.03 -19.71
C LYS A 108 -1.73 -7.13 -18.81
N LEU A 109 -1.68 -8.14 -17.94
CA LEU A 109 -0.50 -8.46 -17.11
C LEU A 109 0.64 -9.01 -17.97
N PHE A 110 0.35 -9.90 -18.92
CA PHE A 110 1.35 -10.46 -19.83
C PHE A 110 1.95 -9.39 -20.77
N LEU A 111 1.11 -8.45 -21.23
CA LEU A 111 1.57 -7.30 -22.02
C LEU A 111 2.40 -6.30 -21.19
N MET A 112 2.11 -6.14 -19.89
CA MET A 112 2.94 -5.34 -18.98
C MET A 112 4.26 -6.04 -18.63
N ASP A 113 4.30 -7.36 -18.42
CA ASP A 113 5.54 -8.10 -18.16
C ASP A 113 6.49 -8.08 -19.38
N GLY A 114 5.95 -8.25 -20.59
CA GLY A 114 6.72 -8.14 -21.83
C GLY A 114 7.24 -6.72 -22.11
N SER A 115 6.48 -5.68 -21.74
CA SER A 115 6.94 -4.29 -21.89
C SER A 115 7.91 -3.86 -20.79
N VAL A 116 7.80 -4.39 -19.58
CA VAL A 116 8.77 -4.18 -18.49
C VAL A 116 10.08 -4.93 -18.76
N GLN A 117 10.04 -6.15 -19.30
CA GLN A 117 11.26 -6.84 -19.76
C GLN A 117 11.94 -6.10 -20.91
N ALA A 118 11.19 -5.58 -21.88
CA ALA A 118 11.75 -4.78 -22.96
C ALA A 118 12.36 -3.46 -22.46
N PHE A 119 11.72 -2.81 -21.48
CA PHE A 119 12.22 -1.59 -20.84
C PHE A 119 13.50 -1.86 -20.03
N LEU A 120 13.51 -2.92 -19.20
CA LEU A 120 14.69 -3.33 -18.42
C LEU A 120 15.86 -3.80 -19.32
N LEU A 121 15.58 -4.50 -20.43
CA LEU A 121 16.61 -4.86 -21.41
C LEU A 121 17.17 -3.63 -22.14
N SER A 122 16.35 -2.61 -22.39
CA SER A 122 16.81 -1.36 -23.00
C SER A 122 17.67 -0.52 -22.06
N ASP A 123 17.31 -0.45 -20.77
CA ASP A 123 18.11 0.22 -19.73
C ASP A 123 19.42 -0.55 -19.43
N PHE A 124 19.36 -1.89 -19.47
CA PHE A 124 20.55 -2.74 -19.30
C PHE A 124 21.53 -2.60 -20.47
N TRP A 125 21.04 -2.56 -21.72
CA TRP A 125 21.90 -2.34 -22.90
C TRP A 125 22.46 -0.92 -22.98
N GLN A 126 21.75 0.10 -22.51
CA GLN A 126 22.30 1.47 -22.40
C GLN A 126 23.38 1.61 -21.33
N SER A 127 23.43 0.73 -20.32
CA SER A 127 24.44 0.77 -19.27
C SER A 127 25.70 -0.06 -19.60
N VAL A 128 25.68 -0.86 -20.67
CA VAL A 128 26.78 -1.76 -21.08
C VAL A 128 27.56 -1.21 -22.28
N ILE A 129 27.11 -0.11 -22.89
CA ILE A 129 27.84 0.64 -23.94
C ILE A 129 28.40 1.94 -23.35
#